data_AF-A0A1B0AI14-F1
#
_entry.id   AF-A0A1B0AI14-F1
#
_cell.length_a   1.000
_cell.length_b   1.000
_cell.length_c   1.000
_cell.angle_alpha   90.00
_cell.angle_beta   90.00
_cell.angle_gamma   90.00
#
_symmetry.space_group_name_H-M   'P 1'
#
loop_
_entity.id
_entity.type
_entity.pdbx_description
1 polymer ?
#
loop_
_entity_poly.entity_id
_entity_poly.type
_entity_poly.pdbx_seq_one_letter_code
_entity_poly.pdbx_strand_id
1 'polypeptide(L)'
;MGAVLGLCSAAQCALCCTGTAASLCCQACSSCKNSTLSRFMYALMLLLGTILGAIALSPDLQDTLKKLPFCINSTSSVSSKALESFTSNSLQVDCEYALGYMAVYRICFGLACFFTLMAIIMCGVRNSRDPRSHIQNEFWGLKFLLCMGATIGTIFIPDGAFGPAMMWVGLIGGLAFILIQLIIIMDFAPSVAESWVENAENNRGYYYFVTVINYTLSLIGFTLLYSHNCSLNKFFVSVNLIFSVFVSIASILPAVQERLPQSGLLQSWLVTLYTVYLTWLALVNNPEKACNPGMFGIIEGNTNTTIAPPTANKKLTADISIKVSKSQACI
;
A
#
# COMPACT_ATOMS: atom_id res chain seq x y z
N MET A 1 35.94 -23.01 -30.97
CA MET A 1 34.77 -23.72 -30.40
C MET A 1 34.18 -22.92 -29.26
N GLY A 2 33.81 -21.67 -29.55
CA GLY A 2 32.93 -20.86 -28.72
C GLY A 2 31.54 -20.87 -29.32
N ALA A 3 30.54 -20.53 -28.51
CA ALA A 3 29.10 -20.39 -28.81
C ALA A 3 28.19 -21.61 -28.57
N VAL A 4 28.08 -22.11 -27.32
CA VAL A 4 26.84 -22.75 -26.79
C VAL A 4 26.66 -22.53 -25.26
N LEU A 5 27.07 -21.40 -24.69
CA LEU A 5 26.87 -21.11 -23.25
C LEU A 5 26.18 -19.76 -22.96
N GLY A 6 25.48 -19.18 -23.95
CA GLY A 6 24.93 -17.82 -23.86
C GLY A 6 23.41 -17.68 -23.88
N LEU A 7 22.63 -18.77 -23.84
CA LEU A 7 21.16 -18.70 -23.99
C LEU A 7 20.42 -19.52 -22.92
N CYS A 8 20.75 -19.28 -21.65
CA CYS A 8 19.81 -19.54 -20.56
C CYS A 8 19.12 -18.20 -20.24
N SER A 9 18.15 -17.82 -21.09
CA SER A 9 17.32 -16.63 -20.88
C SER A 9 16.48 -16.83 -19.62
N ALA A 10 16.22 -15.76 -18.85
CA ALA A 10 15.38 -15.77 -17.64
C ALA A 10 14.01 -16.46 -17.82
N ALA A 11 13.53 -16.56 -19.07
CA ALA A 11 12.35 -17.33 -19.45
C ALA A 11 12.48 -18.85 -19.18
N GLN A 12 13.68 -19.44 -19.29
CA GLN A 12 13.91 -20.87 -19.02
C GLN A 12 13.96 -21.16 -17.51
N CYS A 13 14.46 -20.23 -16.68
CA CYS A 13 14.33 -20.33 -15.23
C CYS A 13 12.87 -20.21 -14.78
N ALA A 14 12.07 -19.34 -15.41
CA ALA A 14 10.64 -19.25 -15.16
C ALA A 14 9.88 -20.52 -15.61
N LEU A 15 10.32 -21.16 -16.70
CA LEU A 15 9.76 -22.43 -17.17
C LEU A 15 10.12 -23.61 -16.26
N CYS A 16 11.32 -23.63 -15.67
CA CYS A 16 11.72 -24.61 -14.65
C CYS A 16 10.91 -24.52 -13.36
N CYS A 17 10.35 -23.35 -13.05
CA CYS A 17 9.51 -23.16 -11.87
C CYS A 17 8.01 -23.37 -12.12
N THR A 18 7.57 -23.56 -13.38
CA THR A 18 6.14 -23.54 -13.72
C THR A 18 5.49 -24.88 -14.08
N GLY A 19 6.24 -25.98 -14.17
CA GLY A 19 5.60 -27.29 -14.41
C GLY A 19 6.49 -28.52 -14.29
N THR A 20 5.84 -29.64 -13.97
CA THR A 20 6.39 -31.01 -13.91
C THR A 20 7.12 -31.45 -15.19
N ALA A 21 6.88 -30.82 -16.34
CA ALA A 21 7.59 -31.11 -17.59
C ALA A 21 9.05 -30.61 -17.63
N ALA A 22 9.43 -29.62 -16.80
CA ALA A 22 10.81 -29.17 -16.69
C ALA A 22 11.66 -30.01 -15.71
N SER A 23 11.04 -30.98 -15.02
CA SER A 23 11.78 -31.94 -14.18
C SER A 23 12.66 -32.90 -14.98
N LEU A 24 12.42 -33.05 -16.28
CA LEU A 24 13.28 -33.82 -17.19
C LEU A 24 14.56 -33.07 -17.61
N CYS A 25 14.61 -31.74 -17.49
CA CYS A 25 15.75 -30.92 -17.91
C CYS A 25 16.56 -30.33 -16.74
N CYS A 26 16.07 -30.38 -15.49
CA CYS A 26 16.80 -29.92 -14.31
C CYS A 26 16.97 -31.03 -13.26
N GLN A 27 17.80 -32.02 -13.58
CA GLN A 27 18.29 -33.01 -12.61
C GLN A 27 19.29 -32.41 -11.58
N ALA A 28 19.59 -31.11 -11.69
CA ALA A 28 20.62 -30.41 -10.92
C ALA A 28 20.10 -29.66 -9.67
N CYS A 29 18.80 -29.70 -9.35
CA CYS A 29 18.27 -29.06 -8.14
C CYS A 29 17.37 -30.01 -7.34
N SER A 30 17.96 -31.08 -6.81
CA SER A 30 17.29 -32.09 -5.97
C SER A 30 17.19 -31.71 -4.48
N SER A 31 17.61 -30.51 -4.07
CA SER A 31 17.80 -30.16 -2.65
C SER A 31 16.96 -28.97 -2.14
N CYS A 32 15.99 -28.48 -2.89
CA CYS A 32 15.06 -27.46 -2.37
C CYS A 32 13.79 -28.14 -1.84
N LYS A 33 13.52 -27.98 -0.53
CA LYS A 33 12.25 -28.41 0.06
C LYS A 33 11.10 -27.76 -0.72
N ASN A 34 10.31 -28.56 -1.43
CA ASN A 34 9.25 -28.13 -2.34
C ASN A 34 8.24 -27.15 -1.67
N SER A 35 8.03 -27.30 -0.35
CA SER A 35 7.16 -26.42 0.44
C SER A 35 7.72 -25.02 0.73
N THR A 36 9.04 -24.82 0.76
CA THR A 36 9.62 -23.48 0.98
C THR A 36 9.59 -22.69 -0.32
N LEU A 37 9.85 -23.37 -1.44
CA LEU A 37 9.77 -22.79 -2.77
C LEU A 37 8.34 -22.30 -3.07
N SER A 38 7.31 -23.06 -2.69
CA SER A 38 5.92 -22.66 -2.93
C SER A 38 5.52 -21.38 -2.20
N ARG A 39 6.00 -21.17 -0.96
CA ARG A 39 5.78 -19.92 -0.22
C ARG A 39 6.40 -18.72 -0.93
N PHE A 40 7.63 -18.88 -1.43
CA PHE A 40 8.32 -17.84 -2.19
C PHE A 40 7.59 -17.51 -3.50
N MET A 41 7.09 -18.52 -4.21
CA MET A 41 6.35 -18.33 -5.46
C MET A 41 5.03 -17.58 -5.26
N TYR A 42 4.30 -17.84 -4.17
CA TYR A 42 3.11 -17.04 -3.83
C TYR A 42 3.46 -15.58 -3.52
N ALA A 43 4.58 -15.34 -2.82
CA ALA A 43 5.06 -13.98 -2.58
C ALA A 43 5.46 -13.27 -3.88
N LEU A 44 6.15 -13.97 -4.79
CA LEU A 44 6.50 -13.44 -6.12
C LEU A 44 5.25 -13.10 -6.94
N MET A 45 4.23 -13.94 -6.93
CA MET A 45 2.99 -13.68 -7.65
C MET A 45 2.24 -12.46 -7.08
N LEU A 46 2.19 -12.31 -5.76
CA LEU A 46 1.63 -11.10 -5.13
C LEU A 46 2.45 -9.86 -5.52
N LEU A 47 3.78 -9.95 -5.51
CA LEU A 47 4.68 -8.87 -5.91
C LEU A 47 4.44 -8.44 -7.37
N LEU A 48 4.38 -9.38 -8.31
CA LEU A 48 4.06 -9.09 -9.71
C LEU A 48 2.69 -8.42 -9.84
N GLY A 49 1.69 -8.89 -9.10
CA GLY A 49 0.38 -8.25 -9.02
C GLY A 49 0.44 -6.79 -8.53
N THR A 50 1.23 -6.51 -7.49
CA THR A 50 1.42 -5.14 -6.99
C THR A 50 2.16 -4.25 -7.97
N ILE A 51 3.16 -4.77 -8.69
CA ILE A 51 3.88 -4.02 -9.73
C ILE A 51 2.91 -3.68 -10.88
N LEU A 52 2.06 -4.62 -11.31
CA LEU A 52 1.02 -4.35 -12.30
C LEU A 52 0.02 -3.28 -11.84
N GLY A 53 -0.38 -3.31 -10.57
CA GLY A 53 -1.20 -2.25 -9.97
C GLY A 53 -0.50 -0.89 -9.98
N ALA A 54 0.78 -0.83 -9.62
CA ALA A 54 1.56 0.41 -9.66
C ALA A 54 1.71 0.96 -11.09
N ILE A 55 1.92 0.09 -12.08
CA ILE A 55 1.96 0.48 -13.51
C ILE A 55 0.61 1.06 -13.95
N ALA A 56 -0.52 0.51 -13.46
CA ALA A 56 -1.86 1.01 -13.77
C ALA A 56 -2.14 2.41 -13.20
N LEU A 57 -1.38 2.87 -12.21
CA LEU A 57 -1.46 4.22 -11.67
C LEU A 57 -0.67 5.25 -12.50
N SER A 58 0.18 4.80 -13.43
CA SER A 58 1.03 5.70 -14.21
C SER A 58 0.20 6.59 -15.16
N PRO A 59 0.56 7.89 -15.30
CA PRO A 59 -0.18 8.83 -16.14
C PRO A 59 -0.13 8.44 -17.63
N ASP A 60 0.96 7.82 -18.07
CA ASP A 60 1.18 7.41 -19.47
C ASP A 60 0.20 6.33 -19.94
N LEU A 61 -0.39 5.57 -19.02
CA LEU A 61 -1.33 4.50 -19.35
C LEU A 61 -2.78 4.97 -19.43
N GLN A 62 -3.08 6.21 -19.04
CA GLN A 62 -4.47 6.70 -18.96
C GLN A 62 -5.20 6.64 -20.30
N ASP A 63 -4.54 6.95 -21.42
CA ASP A 63 -5.15 6.88 -22.75
C ASP A 63 -5.45 5.45 -23.21
N THR A 64 -4.72 4.47 -22.68
CA THR A 64 -5.01 3.04 -22.90
C THR A 64 -6.13 2.57 -21.98
N LEU A 65 -6.17 3.04 -20.73
CA LEU A 65 -7.21 2.71 -19.76
C LEU A 65 -8.59 3.27 -20.17
N LYS A 66 -8.64 4.46 -20.80
CA LYS A 66 -9.87 5.06 -21.36
C LYS A 66 -10.58 4.14 -22.36
N LYS A 67 -9.86 3.23 -23.01
CA LYS A 67 -10.40 2.29 -24.01
C LYS A 67 -10.93 0.99 -23.40
N LEU A 68 -10.82 0.80 -22.10
CA LEU A 68 -11.25 -0.43 -21.43
C LEU A 68 -12.77 -0.46 -21.16
N PRO A 69 -13.39 -1.64 -21.10
CA PRO A 69 -14.84 -1.81 -21.01
C PRO A 69 -15.49 -1.09 -19.81
N PHE A 70 -14.75 -0.89 -18.72
CA PHE A 70 -15.29 -0.26 -17.51
C PHE A 70 -15.61 1.24 -17.67
N CYS A 71 -14.85 2.04 -18.45
CA CYS A 71 -15.23 3.44 -18.73
C CYS A 71 -16.26 3.56 -19.89
N ILE A 72 -16.35 2.57 -20.80
CA ILE A 72 -17.30 2.61 -21.94
C ILE A 72 -18.75 2.39 -21.46
N ASN A 73 -18.94 1.52 -20.47
CA ASN A 73 -20.28 1.26 -19.92
C ASN A 73 -20.81 2.41 -19.04
N SER A 74 -19.91 3.23 -18.49
CA SER A 74 -20.25 4.46 -17.76
C SER A 74 -20.77 5.58 -18.69
N THR A 75 -20.43 5.53 -19.98
CA THR A 75 -20.86 6.51 -21.00
C THR A 75 -22.04 6.04 -21.86
N SER A 76 -22.43 4.76 -21.80
CA SER A 76 -23.51 4.20 -22.64
C SER A 76 -24.82 3.98 -21.86
N SER A 77 -25.68 5.00 -21.91
CA SER A 77 -27.15 4.88 -22.06
C SER A 77 -28.01 4.09 -21.04
N VAL A 78 -27.51 3.66 -19.88
CA VAL A 78 -28.35 3.05 -18.82
C VAL A 78 -28.32 3.82 -17.49
N SER A 79 -27.30 4.67 -17.26
CA SER A 79 -27.23 5.51 -16.05
C SER A 79 -28.20 6.70 -16.06
N SER A 80 -28.69 7.13 -17.22
CA SER A 80 -29.58 8.31 -17.31
C SER A 80 -30.98 8.09 -16.72
N LYS A 81 -31.46 6.85 -16.59
CA LYS A 81 -32.82 6.58 -16.07
C LYS A 81 -32.89 6.15 -14.62
N ALA A 82 -31.81 5.62 -14.04
CA ALA A 82 -31.78 5.26 -12.62
C ALA A 82 -31.28 6.41 -11.73
N LEU A 83 -30.55 7.37 -12.29
CA LEU A 83 -29.96 8.50 -11.56
C LEU A 83 -30.90 9.72 -11.43
N GLU A 84 -31.95 9.84 -12.26
CA GLU A 84 -32.93 10.93 -12.14
C GLU A 84 -33.82 10.83 -10.89
N SER A 85 -33.91 9.66 -10.24
CA SER A 85 -34.88 9.44 -9.15
C SER A 85 -34.38 9.78 -7.75
N PHE A 86 -33.07 9.97 -7.52
CA PHE A 86 -32.57 10.03 -6.14
C PHE A 86 -31.66 11.19 -5.74
N THR A 87 -31.07 11.95 -6.66
CA THR A 87 -30.25 13.10 -6.22
C THR A 87 -30.04 14.09 -7.34
N SER A 88 -30.82 15.16 -7.33
CA SER A 88 -30.45 16.43 -7.96
C SER A 88 -29.17 16.94 -7.31
N ASN A 89 -28.09 17.00 -8.08
CA ASN A 89 -26.72 17.41 -7.72
C ASN A 89 -25.86 16.34 -7.02
N SER A 90 -25.21 15.45 -7.77
CA SER A 90 -23.81 15.11 -7.49
C SER A 90 -23.15 14.27 -8.59
N LEU A 91 -21.97 14.73 -9.01
CA LEU A 91 -20.81 13.91 -9.37
C LEU A 91 -20.78 13.22 -10.76
N GLN A 92 -20.77 14.02 -11.83
CA GLN A 92 -19.86 13.71 -12.95
C GLN A 92 -18.43 14.06 -12.50
N VAL A 93 -17.78 13.18 -11.73
CA VAL A 93 -16.31 13.21 -11.69
C VAL A 93 -15.88 12.54 -12.97
N ASP A 94 -15.33 13.32 -13.89
CA ASP A 94 -14.78 12.83 -15.16
C ASP A 94 -13.95 11.56 -14.92
N CYS A 95 -14.21 10.49 -15.71
CA CYS A 95 -13.39 9.25 -15.75
C CYS A 95 -11.90 9.64 -15.77
N GLU A 96 -11.54 10.78 -16.38
CA GLU A 96 -10.18 11.28 -16.53
C GLU A 96 -9.33 11.33 -15.25
N TYR A 97 -9.87 11.78 -14.11
CA TYR A 97 -9.01 12.03 -12.94
C TYR A 97 -8.80 10.81 -12.03
N ALA A 98 -9.67 9.79 -12.11
CA ALA A 98 -9.68 8.65 -11.17
C ALA A 98 -9.50 7.26 -11.82
N LEU A 99 -9.21 7.20 -13.12
CA LEU A 99 -9.00 5.97 -13.88
C LEU A 99 -8.00 5.00 -13.24
N GLY A 100 -6.85 5.52 -12.77
CA GLY A 100 -5.77 4.70 -12.20
C GLY A 100 -6.22 3.95 -10.94
N TYR A 101 -6.88 4.63 -10.01
CA TYR A 101 -7.38 4.01 -8.77
C TYR A 101 -8.46 2.96 -9.05
N MET A 102 -9.33 3.22 -10.02
CA MET A 102 -10.38 2.29 -10.45
C MET A 102 -9.81 1.03 -11.11
N ALA A 103 -8.71 1.15 -11.85
CA ALA A 103 -8.00 0.01 -12.42
C ALA A 103 -7.31 -0.82 -11.32
N VAL A 104 -6.68 -0.17 -10.35
CA VAL A 104 -6.02 -0.85 -9.21
C VAL A 104 -7.02 -1.67 -8.40
N TYR A 105 -8.20 -1.12 -8.09
CA TYR A 105 -9.22 -1.88 -7.34
C TYR A 105 -9.60 -3.19 -8.02
N ARG A 106 -9.69 -3.21 -9.36
CA ARG A 106 -10.03 -4.42 -10.13
C ARG A 106 -8.89 -5.43 -10.11
N ILE A 107 -7.66 -4.99 -10.39
CA ILE A 107 -6.46 -5.87 -10.33
C ILE A 107 -6.32 -6.49 -8.93
N CYS A 108 -6.42 -5.68 -7.87
CA CYS A 108 -6.35 -6.15 -6.49
C CYS A 108 -7.52 -7.06 -6.11
N PHE A 109 -8.73 -6.81 -6.61
CA PHE A 109 -9.87 -7.71 -6.40
C PHE A 109 -9.66 -9.07 -7.07
N GLY A 110 -9.12 -9.12 -8.29
CA GLY A 110 -8.77 -10.37 -8.97
C GLY A 110 -7.75 -11.20 -8.19
N LEU A 111 -6.71 -10.54 -7.66
CA LEU A 111 -5.72 -11.16 -6.76
C LEU A 111 -6.38 -11.68 -5.48
N ALA A 112 -7.21 -10.87 -4.82
CA ALA A 112 -7.91 -11.26 -3.60
C ALA A 112 -8.78 -12.51 -3.83
N CYS A 113 -9.58 -12.53 -4.90
CA CYS A 113 -10.40 -13.69 -5.28
C CYS A 113 -9.56 -14.95 -5.49
N PHE A 114 -8.42 -14.85 -6.18
CA PHE A 114 -7.51 -15.98 -6.38
C PHE A 114 -6.96 -16.51 -5.05
N PHE A 115 -6.45 -15.64 -4.18
CA PHE A 115 -5.87 -16.06 -2.90
C PHE A 115 -6.94 -16.61 -1.94
N THR A 116 -8.14 -16.03 -1.92
CA THR A 116 -9.28 -16.54 -1.16
C THR A 116 -9.71 -17.92 -1.66
N LEU A 117 -9.79 -18.12 -2.99
CA LEU A 117 -10.11 -19.43 -3.56
C LEU A 117 -9.06 -20.48 -3.15
N MET A 118 -7.77 -20.14 -3.24
CA MET A 118 -6.71 -21.04 -2.78
C MET A 118 -6.77 -21.32 -1.28
N ALA A 119 -7.14 -20.33 -0.46
CA ALA A 119 -7.35 -20.52 0.98
C ALA A 119 -8.52 -21.47 1.27
N ILE A 120 -9.62 -21.37 0.53
CA ILE A 120 -10.78 -22.26 0.66
C ILE A 120 -10.41 -23.70 0.28
N ILE A 121 -9.71 -23.91 -0.84
CA ILE A 121 -9.27 -25.25 -1.27
C ILE A 121 -8.38 -25.92 -0.22
N MET A 122 -7.50 -25.13 0.43
CA MET A 122 -6.56 -25.62 1.44
C MET A 122 -7.14 -25.65 2.86
N CYS A 123 -8.43 -25.33 3.03
CA CYS A 123 -9.08 -25.36 4.34
C CYS A 123 -9.15 -26.80 4.88
N GLY A 124 -8.80 -26.99 6.15
CA GLY A 124 -8.87 -28.28 6.83
C GLY A 124 -7.83 -29.32 6.36
N VAL A 125 -6.73 -28.90 5.71
CA VAL A 125 -5.57 -29.77 5.48
C VAL A 125 -4.85 -30.00 6.81
N ARG A 126 -4.64 -31.27 7.18
CA ARG A 126 -3.94 -31.65 8.43
C ARG A 126 -2.59 -32.30 8.17
N ASN A 127 -2.46 -33.06 7.07
CA ASN A 127 -1.28 -33.85 6.77
C ASN A 127 -0.72 -33.49 5.39
N SER A 128 0.62 -33.52 5.27
CA SER A 128 1.32 -33.24 3.99
C SER A 128 1.09 -34.31 2.91
N ARG A 129 0.53 -35.47 3.28
CA ARG A 129 0.17 -36.56 2.37
C ARG A 129 -1.20 -36.39 1.72
N ASP A 130 -1.98 -35.38 2.12
CA ASP A 130 -3.27 -35.10 1.47
C ASP A 130 -3.03 -34.81 -0.03
N PRO A 131 -3.88 -35.31 -0.94
CA PRO A 131 -3.72 -35.07 -2.38
C PRO A 131 -3.75 -33.58 -2.77
N ARG A 132 -4.31 -32.73 -1.89
CA ARG A 132 -4.32 -31.27 -2.01
C ARG A 132 -2.91 -30.66 -1.94
N SER A 133 -1.93 -31.33 -1.34
CA SER A 133 -0.54 -30.84 -1.26
C SER A 133 0.13 -30.76 -2.63
N HIS A 134 -0.26 -31.63 -3.56
CA HIS A 134 0.20 -31.61 -4.95
C HIS A 134 -0.31 -30.37 -5.70
N ILE A 135 -1.56 -29.96 -5.46
CA ILE A 135 -2.11 -28.70 -5.98
C ILE A 135 -1.34 -27.52 -5.41
N GLN A 136 -0.99 -27.56 -4.12
CA GLN A 136 -0.28 -26.47 -3.46
C GLN A 136 1.16 -26.29 -3.96
N ASN A 137 1.88 -27.35 -4.31
CA ASN A 137 3.32 -27.26 -4.60
C ASN A 137 3.70 -27.34 -6.09
N GLU A 138 2.89 -27.93 -6.97
CA GLU A 138 3.38 -28.32 -8.30
C GLU A 138 2.80 -27.50 -9.47
N PHE A 139 1.48 -27.31 -9.53
CA PHE A 139 0.80 -26.73 -10.70
C PHE A 139 0.88 -25.19 -10.78
N TRP A 140 2.09 -24.64 -10.93
CA TRP A 140 2.33 -23.19 -10.97
C TRP A 140 1.82 -22.51 -12.24
N GLY A 141 2.06 -23.09 -13.42
CA GLY A 141 1.57 -22.50 -14.68
C GLY A 141 0.05 -22.30 -14.69
N LEU A 142 -0.71 -23.28 -14.19
CA LEU A 142 -2.16 -23.18 -14.06
C LEU A 142 -2.57 -22.09 -13.05
N LYS A 143 -1.87 -21.95 -11.93
CA LYS A 143 -2.15 -20.89 -10.94
C LYS A 143 -1.92 -19.50 -11.51
N PHE A 144 -0.81 -19.29 -12.22
CA PHE A 144 -0.55 -18.01 -12.87
C PHE A 144 -1.61 -17.68 -13.92
N LEU A 145 -2.01 -18.67 -14.73
CA LEU A 145 -3.06 -18.50 -15.72
C LEU A 145 -4.42 -18.20 -15.07
N LEU A 146 -4.77 -18.90 -13.98
CA LEU A 146 -5.99 -18.63 -13.22
C LEU A 146 -5.97 -17.24 -12.57
N CYS A 147 -4.83 -16.83 -12.01
CA CYS A 147 -4.66 -15.51 -11.41
C CYS A 147 -4.79 -14.40 -12.46
N MET A 148 -4.14 -14.55 -13.61
CA MET A 148 -4.25 -13.61 -14.74
C MET A 148 -5.67 -13.59 -15.33
N GLY A 149 -6.32 -14.74 -15.44
CA GLY A 149 -7.71 -14.84 -15.88
C GLY A 149 -8.66 -14.13 -14.91
N ALA A 150 -8.44 -14.28 -13.60
CA ALA A 150 -9.21 -13.57 -12.58
C ALA A 150 -9.03 -12.05 -12.69
N THR A 151 -7.79 -11.55 -12.80
CA THR A 151 -7.54 -10.10 -12.94
C THR A 151 -8.15 -9.55 -14.22
N ILE A 152 -8.00 -10.23 -15.37
CA ILE A 152 -8.64 -9.82 -16.63
C ILE A 152 -10.17 -9.85 -16.51
N GLY A 153 -10.74 -10.86 -15.86
CA GLY A 153 -12.18 -10.98 -15.64
C GLY A 153 -12.76 -9.80 -14.85
N THR A 154 -12.03 -9.29 -13.85
CA THR A 154 -12.49 -8.14 -13.06
C THR A 154 -12.51 -6.81 -13.83
N ILE A 155 -11.78 -6.71 -14.95
CA ILE A 155 -11.79 -5.51 -15.81
C ILE A 155 -13.18 -5.30 -16.44
N PHE A 156 -13.96 -6.37 -16.63
CA PHE A 156 -15.30 -6.30 -17.20
C PHE A 156 -16.39 -5.84 -16.22
N ILE A 157 -16.06 -5.65 -14.94
CA ILE A 157 -17.03 -5.18 -13.94
C ILE A 157 -17.29 -3.68 -14.16
N PRO A 158 -18.54 -3.26 -14.45
CA PRO A 158 -18.86 -1.86 -14.68
C PRO A 158 -18.73 -1.02 -13.40
N ASP A 159 -18.51 0.29 -13.57
CA ASP A 159 -18.50 1.22 -12.45
C ASP A 159 -19.90 1.39 -11.84
N GLY A 160 -19.96 1.67 -10.54
CA GLY A 160 -21.19 1.76 -9.76
C GLY A 160 -20.90 1.52 -8.28
N ALA A 161 -21.64 0.61 -7.64
CA ALA A 161 -21.46 0.26 -6.23
C ALA A 161 -20.13 -0.44 -5.89
N PHE A 162 -19.36 -0.86 -6.91
CA PHE A 162 -18.11 -1.61 -6.73
C PHE A 162 -17.03 -0.80 -5.99
N GLY A 163 -16.83 0.47 -6.34
CA GLY A 163 -15.80 1.32 -5.73
C GLY A 163 -15.97 1.49 -4.22
N PRO A 164 -17.13 1.97 -3.74
CA PRO A 164 -17.40 2.11 -2.30
C PRO A 164 -17.34 0.78 -1.54
N ALA A 165 -17.82 -0.32 -2.14
CA ALA A 165 -17.75 -1.64 -1.52
C ALA A 165 -16.30 -2.10 -1.31
N MET A 166 -15.45 -1.96 -2.35
CA MET A 166 -14.03 -2.31 -2.27
C MET A 166 -13.26 -1.41 -1.30
N MET A 167 -13.65 -0.15 -1.14
CA MET A 167 -13.06 0.73 -0.12
C MET A 167 -13.26 0.19 1.30
N TRP A 168 -14.48 -0.25 1.66
CA TRP A 168 -14.75 -0.82 2.98
C TRP A 168 -14.03 -2.15 3.20
N VAL A 169 -14.03 -3.03 2.20
CA VAL A 169 -13.29 -4.29 2.26
C VAL A 169 -11.79 -4.02 2.42
N GLY A 170 -11.25 -3.06 1.67
CA GLY A 170 -9.85 -2.63 1.76
C GLY A 170 -9.49 -2.02 3.11
N LEU A 171 -10.39 -1.26 3.72
CA LEU A 171 -10.18 -0.68 5.06
C LEU A 171 -10.09 -1.77 6.13
N ILE A 172 -11.01 -2.74 6.12
CA ILE A 172 -11.01 -3.86 7.07
C ILE A 172 -9.79 -4.76 6.85
N GLY A 173 -9.50 -5.09 5.58
CA GLY A 173 -8.35 -5.90 5.21
C GLY A 173 -7.02 -5.24 5.55
N GLY A 174 -6.91 -3.93 5.31
CA GLY A 174 -5.73 -3.12 5.65
C GLY A 174 -5.49 -3.06 7.15
N LEU A 175 -6.54 -2.88 7.95
CA LEU A 175 -6.44 -2.93 9.42
C LEU A 175 -5.93 -4.30 9.89
N ALA A 176 -6.48 -5.39 9.38
CA ALA A 176 -6.04 -6.74 9.72
C ALA A 176 -4.57 -6.98 9.29
N PHE A 177 -4.18 -6.51 8.10
CA PHE A 177 -2.82 -6.64 7.59
C PHE A 177 -1.80 -5.86 8.43
N ILE A 178 -2.11 -4.62 8.82
CA ILE A 178 -1.24 -3.80 9.69
C ILE A 178 -1.04 -4.48 11.05
N LEU A 179 -2.08 -5.08 11.63
CA LEU A 179 -1.98 -5.81 12.90
C LEU A 179 -1.11 -7.08 12.77
N ILE A 180 -1.29 -7.86 11.70
CA ILE A 180 -0.44 -9.03 11.43
C ILE A 180 1.01 -8.60 11.22
N GLN A 181 1.25 -7.54 10.44
CA GLN A 181 2.60 -7.01 10.20
C GLN A 181 3.25 -6.55 11.50
N LEU A 182 2.50 -5.92 12.41
CA LEU A 182 2.99 -5.51 13.73
C LEU A 182 3.43 -6.73 14.56
N ILE A 183 2.64 -7.82 14.57
CA ILE A 183 2.99 -9.06 15.29
C ILE A 183 4.27 -9.66 14.71
N ILE A 184 4.39 -9.73 13.38
CA ILE A 184 5.59 -10.25 12.71
C ILE A 184 6.82 -9.41 13.06
N ILE A 185 6.69 -8.07 13.05
CA ILE A 185 7.78 -7.17 13.44
C ILE A 185 8.17 -7.36 14.91
N MET A 186 7.20 -7.57 15.81
CA MET A 186 7.46 -7.84 17.23
C MET A 186 8.20 -9.15 17.47
N ASP A 187 7.91 -10.20 16.70
CA ASP A 187 8.60 -11.49 16.77
C ASP A 187 9.99 -11.44 16.11
N PHE A 188 10.12 -10.66 15.04
CA PHE A 188 11.40 -10.45 14.36
C PHE A 188 12.37 -9.58 15.18
N ALA A 189 11.88 -8.59 15.93
CA ALA A 189 12.72 -7.61 16.62
C ALA A 189 13.73 -8.23 17.62
N PRO A 190 13.37 -9.20 18.48
CA PRO A 190 14.33 -9.91 19.33
C PRO A 190 15.42 -10.63 18.53
N SER A 191 15.05 -11.33 17.45
CA SER A 191 16.02 -12.09 16.64
C SER A 191 17.05 -11.17 15.97
N VAL A 192 16.62 -10.00 15.52
CA VAL A 192 17.52 -8.95 15.05
C VAL A 192 18.38 -8.47 16.21
N ALA A 193 17.80 -8.16 17.36
CA ALA A 193 18.57 -7.67 18.50
C ALA A 193 19.70 -8.64 18.91
N GLU A 194 19.41 -9.94 19.01
CA GLU A 194 20.40 -10.97 19.33
C GLU A 194 21.54 -11.03 18.31
N SER A 195 21.21 -11.06 17.01
CA SER A 195 22.24 -11.12 15.95
C SER A 195 23.17 -9.90 15.95
N TRP A 196 22.68 -8.72 16.35
CA TRP A 196 23.50 -7.52 16.45
C TRP A 196 24.32 -7.47 17.75
N VAL A 197 23.79 -8.03 18.84
CA VAL A 197 24.53 -8.19 20.10
C VAL A 197 25.69 -9.16 19.92
N GLU A 198 25.47 -10.32 19.28
CA GLU A 198 26.52 -11.30 18.97
C GLU A 198 27.64 -10.66 18.12
N ASN A 199 27.26 -9.89 17.09
CA ASN A 199 28.22 -9.15 16.28
C ASN A 199 28.96 -8.04 17.05
N ALA A 200 28.33 -7.48 18.08
CA ALA A 200 28.92 -6.43 18.91
C ALA A 200 29.82 -6.96 20.04
N GLU A 201 29.77 -8.25 20.38
CA GLU A 201 30.75 -8.85 21.31
C GLU A 201 32.17 -8.75 20.73
N ASN A 202 32.31 -8.81 19.41
CA ASN A 202 33.57 -8.59 18.70
C ASN A 202 34.02 -7.12 18.69
N ASN A 203 33.09 -6.16 18.81
CA ASN A 203 33.39 -4.73 18.84
C ASN A 203 32.33 -3.96 19.64
N ARG A 204 32.62 -3.70 20.93
CA ARG A 204 31.69 -3.00 21.83
C ARG A 204 31.21 -1.65 21.32
N GLY A 205 32.00 -0.97 20.47
CA GLY A 205 31.61 0.29 19.84
C GLY A 205 30.44 0.16 18.85
N TYR A 206 30.30 -1.00 18.21
CA TYR A 206 29.23 -1.27 17.25
C TYR A 206 27.84 -1.28 17.91
N TYR A 207 27.71 -1.85 19.11
CA TYR A 207 26.43 -1.88 19.84
C TYR A 207 25.90 -0.46 20.14
N TYR A 208 26.75 0.39 20.71
CA TYR A 208 26.36 1.77 21.05
C TYR A 208 26.09 2.59 19.78
N PHE A 209 26.88 2.40 18.72
CA PHE A 209 26.67 3.09 17.45
C PHE A 209 25.30 2.78 16.84
N VAL A 210 24.91 1.51 16.82
CA VAL A 210 23.65 1.05 16.21
C VAL A 210 22.44 1.52 16.99
N THR A 211 22.50 1.43 18.32
CA THR A 211 21.41 1.92 19.18
C THR A 211 21.23 3.43 19.02
N VAL A 212 22.32 4.21 19.09
CA VAL A 212 22.26 5.67 18.97
C VAL A 212 21.72 6.10 17.60
N ILE A 213 22.17 5.49 16.51
CA ILE A 213 21.69 5.85 15.16
C ILE A 213 20.20 5.62 15.02
N ASN A 214 19.70 4.47 15.46
CA ASN A 214 18.29 4.13 15.28
C ASN A 214 17.37 5.01 16.12
N TYR A 215 17.73 5.32 17.38
CA TYR A 215 16.96 6.28 18.17
C TYR A 215 17.04 7.69 17.60
N THR A 216 18.21 8.12 17.13
CA THR A 216 18.36 9.43 16.47
C THR A 216 17.48 9.53 15.23
N LEU A 217 17.43 8.48 14.41
CA LEU A 217 16.56 8.41 13.23
C LEU A 217 15.08 8.52 13.62
N SER A 218 14.65 7.83 14.68
CA SER A 218 13.26 7.92 15.16
C SER A 218 12.91 9.33 15.68
N LEU A 219 13.84 10.00 16.37
CA LEU A 219 13.67 11.38 16.85
C LEU A 219 13.61 12.38 15.70
N ILE A 220 14.44 12.21 14.67
CA ILE A 220 14.37 13.02 13.44
C ILE A 220 12.99 12.85 12.80
N GLY A 221 12.50 11.61 12.68
CA GLY A 221 11.17 11.33 12.16
C GLY A 221 10.07 12.07 12.91
N PHE A 222 10.03 11.96 14.24
CA PHE A 222 9.06 12.71 15.06
C PHE A 222 9.19 14.23 14.90
N THR A 223 10.42 14.75 14.84
CA THR A 223 10.66 16.20 14.71
C THR A 223 10.18 16.72 13.36
N LEU A 224 10.43 15.98 12.28
CA LEU A 224 9.94 16.32 10.94
C LEU A 224 8.41 16.34 10.90
N LEU A 225 7.76 15.33 11.49
CA LEU A 225 6.29 15.27 11.56
C LEU A 225 5.70 16.40 12.44
N TYR A 226 6.41 16.82 13.48
CA TYR A 226 5.98 17.88 14.39
C TYR A 226 6.12 19.30 13.79
N SER A 227 6.97 19.47 12.78
CA SER A 227 7.24 20.76 12.11
C SER A 227 6.00 21.37 11.44
N HIS A 228 5.04 20.55 11.00
CA HIS A 228 3.84 21.02 10.33
C HIS A 228 2.86 21.70 11.31
N ASN A 229 2.36 22.88 10.95
CA ASN A 229 1.68 23.83 11.86
C ASN A 229 0.27 23.46 12.33
N CYS A 230 -0.21 22.23 12.11
CA CYS A 230 -1.58 21.86 12.43
C CYS A 230 -1.73 21.19 13.80
N SER A 231 -2.69 21.68 14.58
CA SER A 231 -2.95 21.26 15.97
C SER A 231 -3.31 19.77 16.06
N LEU A 232 -4.15 19.29 15.13
CA LEU A 232 -4.57 17.88 15.08
C LEU A 232 -3.38 16.95 14.82
N ASN A 233 -2.52 17.30 13.85
CA ASN A 233 -1.32 16.53 13.53
C ASN A 233 -0.36 16.50 14.73
N LYS A 234 -0.15 17.65 15.37
CA LYS A 234 0.69 17.75 16.59
C LYS A 234 0.15 16.90 17.73
N PHE A 235 -1.17 16.81 17.90
CA PHE A 235 -1.79 15.95 18.91
C PHE A 235 -1.53 14.45 18.65
N PHE A 236 -1.72 13.97 17.41
CA PHE A 236 -1.43 12.57 17.10
C PHE A 236 0.06 12.23 17.24
N VAL A 237 0.94 13.14 16.80
CA VAL A 237 2.40 12.96 16.94
C VAL A 237 2.80 12.90 18.41
N SER A 238 2.29 13.80 19.26
CA SER A 238 2.67 13.84 20.68
C SER A 238 2.20 12.60 21.45
N VAL A 239 0.99 12.12 21.18
CA VAL A 239 0.47 10.89 21.80
C VAL A 239 1.30 9.67 21.40
N ASN A 240 1.64 9.52 20.11
CA ASN A 240 2.50 8.42 19.66
C ASN A 240 3.90 8.49 20.27
N LEU A 241 4.50 9.69 20.36
CA LEU A 241 5.80 9.89 21.00
C LEU A 241 5.76 9.47 22.48
N ILE A 242 4.73 9.85 23.23
CA ILE A 242 4.56 9.46 24.64
C ILE A 242 4.48 7.92 24.77
N PHE A 243 3.69 7.25 23.92
CA PHE A 243 3.62 5.79 23.92
C PHE A 243 4.95 5.13 23.58
N SER A 244 5.70 5.64 22.60
CA SER A 244 7.03 5.12 22.26
C SER A 244 8.03 5.27 23.41
N VAL A 245 8.00 6.40 24.14
CA VAL A 245 8.84 6.61 25.33
C VAL A 245 8.43 5.65 26.45
N PHE A 246 7.12 5.48 26.72
CA PHE A 246 6.64 4.55 27.72
C PHE A 246 7.08 3.10 27.44
N VAL A 247 6.93 2.63 26.19
CA VAL A 247 7.38 1.30 25.77
C VAL A 247 8.90 1.14 25.93
N SER A 248 9.66 2.18 25.62
CA SER A 248 11.12 2.18 25.77
C SER A 248 11.56 2.14 27.25
N ILE A 249 10.84 2.79 28.15
CA ILE A 249 11.11 2.70 29.60
C ILE A 249 10.74 1.31 30.11
N ALA A 250 9.58 0.78 29.70
CA ALA A 250 9.12 -0.55 30.09
C ALA A 250 10.07 -1.66 29.65
N SER A 251 10.73 -1.54 28.48
CA SER A 251 11.69 -2.55 27.97
C SER A 251 13.01 -2.60 28.74
N ILE A 252 13.36 -1.56 29.50
CA ILE A 252 14.58 -1.48 30.33
C ILE A 252 14.31 -1.92 31.78
N LEU A 253 13.04 -2.00 32.18
CA LEU A 253 12.67 -2.25 33.56
C LEU A 253 13.13 -3.67 33.99
N PRO A 254 13.90 -3.81 35.10
CA PRO A 254 14.50 -5.09 35.48
C PRO A 254 13.45 -6.17 35.75
N ALA A 255 12.28 -5.80 36.30
CA ALA A 255 11.16 -6.71 36.53
C ALA A 255 10.62 -7.36 35.23
N VAL A 256 10.78 -6.69 34.08
CA VAL A 256 10.37 -7.22 32.76
C VAL A 256 11.48 -8.12 32.20
N GLN A 257 12.74 -7.69 32.31
CA GLN A 257 13.90 -8.45 31.82
C GLN A 257 14.11 -9.78 32.56
N GLU A 258 13.78 -9.84 33.85
CA GLU A 258 13.81 -11.08 34.64
C GLU A 258 12.84 -12.15 34.10
N ARG A 259 11.72 -11.73 33.49
CA ARG A 259 10.76 -12.65 32.88
C ARG A 259 11.01 -12.88 31.39
N LEU A 260 11.60 -11.91 30.70
CA LEU A 260 11.88 -11.93 29.27
C LEU A 260 13.31 -11.43 29.02
N PRO A 261 14.33 -12.31 29.05
CA PRO A 261 15.73 -11.91 28.92
C PRO A 261 16.08 -11.35 27.53
N GLN A 262 15.23 -11.59 26.53
CA GLN A 262 15.37 -11.03 25.18
C GLN A 262 14.88 -9.58 25.06
N SER A 263 14.22 -9.04 26.08
CA SER A 263 13.73 -7.66 26.07
C SER A 263 14.88 -6.67 26.31
N GLY A 264 15.01 -5.68 25.43
CA GLY A 264 16.03 -4.65 25.56
C GLY A 264 15.78 -3.41 24.70
N LEU A 265 16.65 -2.41 24.89
CA LEU A 265 16.60 -1.13 24.17
C LEU A 265 16.70 -1.31 22.64
N LEU A 266 17.38 -2.38 22.21
CA LEU A 266 17.55 -2.73 20.80
C LEU A 266 16.29 -3.38 20.19
N GLN A 267 15.29 -3.79 20.96
CA GLN A 267 14.01 -4.25 20.42
C GLN A 267 13.04 -3.06 20.23
N SER A 268 13.04 -2.12 21.18
CA SER A 268 12.06 -1.01 21.22
C SER A 268 12.27 0.05 20.13
N TRP A 269 13.48 0.20 19.57
CA TRP A 269 13.69 1.15 18.46
C TRP A 269 12.99 0.72 17.17
N LEU A 270 12.96 -0.58 16.86
CA LEU A 270 12.33 -1.10 15.63
C LEU A 270 10.82 -0.84 15.68
N VAL A 271 10.21 -1.12 16.84
CA VAL A 271 8.79 -0.84 17.09
C VAL A 271 8.53 0.67 17.02
N THR A 272 9.39 1.49 17.63
CA THR A 272 9.27 2.95 17.58
C THR A 272 9.37 3.49 16.15
N LEU A 273 10.32 3.00 15.35
CA LEU A 273 10.48 3.40 13.96
C LEU A 273 9.26 3.01 13.12
N TYR A 274 8.70 1.82 13.36
CA TYR A 274 7.45 1.40 12.71
C TYR A 274 6.26 2.29 13.12
N THR A 275 6.16 2.70 14.39
CA THR A 275 5.11 3.65 14.82
C THR A 275 5.27 5.03 14.17
N VAL A 276 6.50 5.53 14.00
CA VAL A 276 6.78 6.77 13.26
C VAL A 276 6.32 6.63 11.81
N TYR A 277 6.63 5.51 11.17
CA TYR A 277 6.19 5.21 9.80
C TYR A 277 4.67 5.20 9.66
N LEU A 278 3.95 4.49 10.54
CA LEU A 278 2.48 4.48 10.52
C LEU A 278 1.89 5.87 10.80
N THR A 279 2.49 6.63 11.71
CA THR A 279 2.08 8.01 12.01
C THR A 279 2.25 8.89 10.77
N TRP A 280 3.38 8.78 10.07
CA TRP A 280 3.61 9.50 8.82
C TRP A 280 2.55 9.13 7.76
N LEU A 281 2.28 7.84 7.55
CA LEU A 281 1.25 7.39 6.61
C LEU A 281 -0.14 7.96 6.95
N ALA A 282 -0.52 8.03 8.23
CA ALA A 282 -1.80 8.61 8.62
C ALA A 282 -1.86 10.13 8.33
N LEU A 283 -0.77 10.85 8.60
CA LEU A 283 -0.72 12.31 8.44
C LEU A 283 -0.72 12.77 6.97
N VAL A 284 -0.08 12.01 6.07
CA VAL A 284 -0.09 12.30 4.61
C VAL A 284 -1.47 12.09 3.98
N ASN A 285 -2.39 11.42 4.67
CA ASN A 285 -3.77 11.25 4.23
C ASN A 285 -4.74 12.25 4.88
N ASN A 286 -4.23 13.29 5.56
CA ASN A 286 -5.08 14.34 6.14
C ASN A 286 -5.76 15.16 5.00
N PRO A 287 -7.10 15.33 5.02
CA PRO A 287 -7.83 16.11 4.02
C PRO A 287 -7.50 17.61 4.00
N GLU A 288 -6.94 18.16 5.08
CA GLU A 288 -6.56 19.57 5.16
C GLU A 288 -5.25 19.84 4.43
N LYS A 289 -5.34 20.38 3.20
CA LYS A 289 -4.17 20.69 2.34
C LYS A 289 -3.17 21.66 2.97
N ALA A 290 -3.62 22.58 3.82
CA ALA A 290 -2.74 23.49 4.56
C ALA A 290 -1.83 22.76 5.58
N CYS A 291 -2.28 21.59 6.03
CA CYS A 291 -1.61 20.76 7.03
C CYS A 291 -0.73 19.67 6.42
N ASN A 292 -0.88 19.43 5.12
CA ASN A 292 -0.23 18.38 4.37
C ASN A 292 0.27 18.94 3.04
N PRO A 293 1.44 19.61 3.03
CA PRO A 293 2.15 19.81 1.78
C PRO A 293 2.63 18.40 1.38
N GLY A 294 1.83 17.69 0.57
CA GLY A 294 2.20 16.35 0.11
C GLY A 294 3.59 16.35 -0.55
N MET A 295 4.08 15.18 -0.95
CA MET A 295 5.43 15.05 -1.53
C MET A 295 5.73 16.02 -2.68
N PHE A 296 4.72 16.44 -3.47
CA PHE A 296 4.84 17.45 -4.52
C PHE A 296 4.98 18.90 -4.01
N GLY A 297 4.34 19.26 -2.89
CA GLY A 297 4.47 20.61 -2.30
C GLY A 297 5.85 20.86 -1.69
N ILE A 298 6.58 19.79 -1.35
CA ILE A 298 7.97 19.87 -0.84
C ILE A 298 8.96 20.12 -1.98
N ILE A 299 8.69 19.63 -3.20
CA ILE A 299 9.52 19.87 -4.39
C ILE A 299 9.27 21.27 -4.99
N GLU A 300 8.02 21.75 -4.98
CA GLU A 300 7.69 23.12 -5.41
C GLU A 300 8.12 24.20 -4.41
N GLY A 301 8.41 23.84 -3.15
CA GLY A 301 8.88 24.75 -2.11
C GLY A 301 10.30 25.31 -2.30
N ASN A 302 11.05 24.88 -3.32
CA ASN A 302 12.42 25.35 -3.58
C ASN A 302 12.54 26.34 -4.77
N THR A 303 11.42 26.87 -5.26
CA THR A 303 11.40 28.04 -6.15
C THR A 303 10.91 29.28 -5.38
N ASN A 304 11.79 29.88 -4.57
CA ASN A 304 11.65 31.29 -4.15
C ASN A 304 12.02 32.14 -5.38
N THR A 305 11.26 33.11 -5.90
CA THR A 305 10.67 34.35 -5.34
C THR A 305 9.68 34.88 -6.41
N THR A 306 8.60 35.64 -6.21
CA THR A 306 8.34 36.83 -5.37
C THR A 306 6.82 37.10 -5.45
N ILE A 307 6.08 37.11 -4.34
CA ILE A 307 4.80 37.84 -4.27
C ILE A 307 4.84 38.71 -3.01
N ALA A 308 4.76 40.02 -3.26
CA ALA A 308 4.83 41.11 -2.30
C ALA A 308 3.65 41.09 -1.29
N PRO A 309 3.77 41.76 -0.13
CA PRO A 309 2.80 41.69 0.96
C PRO A 309 1.47 42.41 0.64
N PRO A 310 0.37 42.09 1.34
CA PRO A 310 -0.95 42.62 1.03
C PRO A 310 -1.10 44.06 1.51
N THR A 311 -1.35 44.98 0.58
CA THR A 311 -1.72 46.37 0.90
C THR A 311 -3.20 46.46 1.24
N ALA A 312 -3.50 47.11 2.37
CA ALA A 312 -4.84 47.35 2.88
C ALA A 312 -5.64 48.38 2.04
N ASN A 313 -6.96 48.19 2.06
CA ASN A 313 -8.06 49.14 1.80
C ASN A 313 -8.27 49.70 0.38
N LYS A 314 -9.41 49.32 -0.22
CA LYS A 314 -10.40 50.31 -0.70
C LYS A 314 -11.83 49.73 -0.72
N LYS A 315 -12.72 50.38 0.04
CA LYS A 315 -14.18 50.24 -0.01
C LYS A 315 -14.68 50.23 -1.46
N LEU A 316 -15.55 49.29 -1.81
CA LEU A 316 -16.57 49.52 -2.83
C LEU A 316 -17.91 48.96 -2.34
N THR A 317 -18.81 49.90 -2.14
CA THR A 317 -20.19 49.83 -1.66
C THR A 317 -21.05 48.90 -2.50
N ALA A 318 -21.91 48.15 -1.80
CA ALA A 318 -23.07 47.49 -2.37
C ALA A 318 -24.00 48.53 -3.02
N ASP A 319 -24.47 48.25 -4.23
CA ASP A 319 -25.65 48.92 -4.78
C ASP A 319 -26.53 47.89 -5.50
N ILE A 320 -27.75 47.76 -4.98
CA ILE A 320 -28.82 46.90 -5.44
C ILE A 320 -29.57 47.69 -6.52
N SER A 321 -29.47 47.28 -7.78
CA SER A 321 -30.29 47.86 -8.85
C SER A 321 -31.33 46.85 -9.34
N ILE A 322 -32.52 47.01 -8.79
CA ILE A 322 -33.80 46.48 -9.26
C ILE A 322 -34.07 47.04 -10.66
N LYS A 323 -34.25 46.17 -11.67
CA LYS A 323 -34.72 46.59 -13.00
C LYS A 323 -36.22 46.36 -13.11
N VAL A 324 -36.99 47.37 -12.72
CA VAL A 324 -38.40 47.54 -13.13
C VAL A 324 -38.39 48.03 -14.58
N SER A 325 -39.05 47.31 -15.48
CA SER A 325 -39.45 47.82 -16.79
C SER A 325 -40.97 47.66 -16.92
N LYS A 326 -41.68 48.79 -16.83
CA LYS A 326 -43.09 48.94 -17.18
C LYS A 326 -43.23 50.27 -17.92
N SER A 327 -43.68 50.20 -19.17
CA SER A 327 -44.60 51.11 -19.90
C SER A 327 -44.41 50.87 -21.41
N GLN A 328 -45.39 50.89 -22.31
CA GLN A 328 -46.77 51.36 -22.25
C GLN A 328 -47.53 50.81 -23.48
N ALA A 329 -48.87 50.89 -23.42
CA ALA A 329 -49.88 50.43 -24.36
C ALA A 329 -49.84 51.01 -25.78
N CYS A 330 -50.42 50.27 -26.75
CA CYS A 330 -51.28 50.82 -27.80
C CYS A 330 -52.11 49.69 -28.45
N ILE A 331 -53.44 49.80 -28.31
CA ILE A 331 -54.57 49.19 -29.06
C ILE A 331 -54.51 47.70 -29.37
#